data_AF-A0A341AQJ5-F1
#
_entry.id   AF-A0A341AQJ5-F1
#
_cell.length_a   1.000
_cell.length_b   1.000
_cell.length_c   1.000
_cell.angle_alpha   90.00
_cell.angle_beta   90.00
_cell.angle_gamma   90.00
#
_symmetry.space_group_name_H-M   'P 1'
#
loop_
_entity.id
_entity.type
_entity.pdbx_description
1 polymer ?
#
loop_
_entity_poly.entity_id
_entity_poly.type
_entity_poly.pdbx_seq_one_letter_code
_entity_poly.pdbx_strand_id
1 'polypeptide(L)'
;MPKAPKGKSVGQEKKVIHPYSRKAAQITREAHKQEKKEKLKNEKALRLKLIGEKLQWFQNHLDPKKVGYSKRDACELIERYLNRFSSELEQIELHNSIKARRGRRHCAREAAIKQTTEREWRQYRGCGLEIPDILNAVPMKCKKKPVAAVDGDLGELDLKDGSGDTDEELTAVA
;
A
#
# COMPACT_ATOMS: atom_id res chain seq x y z
N MET A 1 -25.93 -22.52 39.04
CA MET A 1 -25.78 -21.08 38.69
C MET A 1 -24.39 -20.85 38.13
N PRO A 2 -24.21 -20.22 36.95
CA PRO A 2 -22.88 -19.88 36.45
C PRO A 2 -22.34 -18.66 37.22
N LYS A 3 -21.08 -18.74 37.67
CA LYS A 3 -20.41 -17.64 38.41
C LYS A 3 -20.07 -16.50 37.46
N ALA A 4 -20.42 -15.28 37.85
CA ALA A 4 -20.10 -14.05 37.13
C ALA A 4 -18.58 -13.86 36.98
N PRO A 5 -18.08 -13.37 35.83
CA PRO A 5 -16.67 -13.08 35.64
C PRO A 5 -16.25 -11.90 36.53
N LYS A 6 -15.30 -12.15 37.43
CA LYS A 6 -14.74 -11.10 38.30
C LYS A 6 -14.06 -10.02 37.45
N GLY A 7 -14.36 -8.76 37.78
CA GLY A 7 -13.97 -7.57 37.04
C GLY A 7 -12.46 -7.47 36.80
N LYS A 8 -12.10 -6.90 35.64
CA LYS A 8 -10.72 -6.54 35.31
C LYS A 8 -10.27 -5.45 36.27
N SER A 9 -9.16 -5.66 36.97
CA SER A 9 -8.51 -4.64 37.79
C SER A 9 -7.94 -3.55 36.88
N VAL A 10 -8.76 -2.53 36.63
CA VAL A 10 -8.36 -1.25 36.03
C VAL A 10 -7.45 -0.56 37.05
N GLY A 11 -6.14 -0.52 36.80
CA GLY A 11 -5.20 0.26 37.63
C GLY A 11 -3.96 -0.44 38.19
N GLN A 12 -3.69 -1.72 37.88
CA GLN A 12 -2.37 -2.28 38.20
C GLN A 12 -1.39 -1.97 37.07
N GLU A 13 -0.34 -1.19 37.38
CA GLU A 13 0.84 -1.04 36.54
C GLU A 13 1.26 -2.39 35.95
N LYS A 14 1.66 -2.43 34.68
CA LYS A 14 2.00 -3.67 33.98
C LYS A 14 3.24 -4.30 34.64
N LYS A 15 3.00 -5.16 35.63
CA LYS A 15 4.02 -5.94 36.34
C LYS A 15 4.93 -6.64 35.34
N VAL A 16 6.24 -6.65 35.62
CA VAL A 16 7.23 -7.40 34.84
C VAL A 16 6.77 -8.86 34.73
N ILE A 17 6.49 -9.32 33.51
CA ILE A 17 5.96 -10.65 33.23
C ILE A 17 7.15 -11.57 32.95
N HIS A 18 7.28 -12.67 33.70
CA HIS A 18 8.28 -13.68 33.41
C HIS A 18 8.06 -14.32 32.02
N PRO A 19 9.10 -14.54 31.20
CA PRO A 19 8.97 -14.99 29.81
C PRO A 19 8.21 -16.32 29.65
N TYR A 20 8.36 -17.25 30.60
CA TYR A 20 7.67 -18.55 30.57
C TYR A 20 6.31 -18.56 31.29
N SER A 21 5.78 -17.41 31.68
CA SER A 21 4.47 -17.32 32.34
C SER A 21 3.32 -17.57 31.36
N ARG A 22 2.19 -18.08 31.86
CA ARG A 22 0.94 -18.20 31.09
C ARG A 22 0.52 -16.88 30.46
N LYS A 23 0.72 -15.77 31.18
CA LYS A 23 0.39 -14.41 30.68
C LYS A 23 1.29 -14.01 29.51
N ALA A 24 2.58 -14.33 29.55
CA ALA A 24 3.50 -14.09 28.43
C ALA A 24 3.11 -14.94 27.21
N ALA A 25 2.79 -16.23 27.41
CA ALA A 25 2.31 -17.10 26.33
C ALA A 25 0.99 -16.61 25.70
N GLN A 26 0.15 -15.93 26.46
CA GLN A 26 -1.10 -15.36 25.94
C GLN A 26 -0.84 -14.12 25.09
N ILE A 27 0.05 -13.23 25.54
CA ILE A 27 0.48 -12.04 24.79
C ILE A 27 1.14 -12.44 23.47
N THR A 28 2.04 -13.43 23.46
CA THR A 28 2.70 -13.88 22.23
C THR A 28 1.72 -14.47 21.21
N ARG A 29 0.71 -15.23 21.68
CA ARG A 29 -0.37 -15.75 20.82
C ARG A 29 -1.21 -14.63 20.21
N GLU A 30 -1.57 -13.63 21.01
CA GLU A 30 -2.34 -12.48 20.55
C GLU A 30 -1.54 -11.63 19.55
N ALA A 31 -0.27 -11.37 19.84
CA ALA A 31 0.64 -10.66 18.95
C ALA A 31 0.78 -11.38 17.60
N HIS A 32 1.00 -12.69 17.60
CA HIS A 32 1.11 -13.47 16.36
C HIS A 32 -0.22 -13.51 15.57
N LYS A 33 -1.37 -13.52 16.26
CA LYS A 33 -2.69 -13.40 15.61
C LYS A 33 -2.86 -12.03 14.94
N GLN A 34 -2.46 -10.96 15.62
CA GLN A 34 -2.49 -9.60 15.07
C GLN A 34 -1.54 -9.46 13.89
N GLU A 35 -0.31 -9.97 14.00
CA GLU A 35 0.68 -9.95 12.93
C GLU A 35 0.15 -10.62 11.66
N LYS A 36 -0.47 -11.81 11.78
CA LYS A 36 -1.11 -12.49 10.64
C LYS A 36 -2.23 -11.67 10.03
N LYS A 37 -3.05 -11.02 10.86
CA LYS A 37 -4.15 -10.17 10.40
C LYS A 37 -3.62 -8.95 9.63
N GLU A 38 -2.61 -8.28 10.16
CA GLU A 38 -1.99 -7.12 9.50
C GLU A 38 -1.26 -7.51 8.21
N LYS A 39 -0.56 -8.65 8.18
CA LYS A 39 0.03 -9.19 6.93
C LYS A 39 -1.00 -9.34 5.83
N LEU A 40 -2.15 -9.98 6.11
CA LEU A 40 -3.22 -10.16 5.12
C LEU A 40 -3.83 -8.83 4.65
N LYS A 41 -3.95 -7.84 5.54
CA LYS A 41 -4.40 -6.50 5.16
C LYS A 41 -3.39 -5.82 4.25
N ASN A 42 -2.11 -5.87 4.61
CA ASN A 42 -1.03 -5.27 3.86
C ASN A 42 -0.89 -5.89 2.46
N GLU A 43 -0.99 -7.21 2.34
CA GLU A 43 -1.00 -7.90 1.05
C GLU A 43 -2.16 -7.44 0.14
N LYS A 44 -3.37 -7.33 0.71
CA LYS A 44 -4.53 -6.81 -0.03
C LYS A 44 -4.34 -5.35 -0.44
N ALA A 45 -3.84 -4.51 0.47
CA ALA A 45 -3.57 -3.11 0.20
C ALA A 45 -2.51 -2.95 -0.90
N LEU A 46 -1.43 -3.73 -0.87
CA LEU A 46 -0.40 -3.73 -1.92
C LEU A 46 -0.97 -4.15 -3.28
N ARG A 47 -1.81 -5.18 -3.33
CA ARG A 47 -2.50 -5.60 -4.57
C ARG A 47 -3.37 -4.49 -5.14
N LEU A 48 -4.19 -3.84 -4.30
CA LEU A 48 -5.05 -2.74 -4.71
C LEU A 48 -4.24 -1.52 -5.15
N LYS A 49 -3.14 -1.22 -4.46
CA LYS A 49 -2.22 -0.14 -4.81
C LYS A 49 -1.63 -0.34 -6.21
N LEU A 50 -1.14 -1.55 -6.52
CA LEU A 50 -0.61 -1.88 -7.84
C LEU A 50 -1.65 -1.70 -8.95
N ILE A 51 -2.89 -2.13 -8.71
CA ILE A 51 -4.00 -1.93 -9.66
C ILE A 51 -4.28 -0.43 -9.81
N GLY A 52 -4.32 0.32 -8.72
CA GLY A 52 -4.52 1.77 -8.71
C GLY A 52 -3.45 2.51 -9.52
N GLU A 53 -2.17 2.19 -9.31
CA GLU A 53 -1.05 2.78 -10.06
C GLU A 53 -1.15 2.48 -11.56
N LYS A 54 -1.54 1.25 -11.93
CA LYS A 54 -1.79 0.89 -13.33
C LYS A 54 -2.92 1.73 -13.93
N LEU A 55 -4.06 1.81 -13.27
CA LEU A 55 -5.22 2.58 -13.73
C LEU A 55 -4.90 4.08 -13.84
N GLN A 56 -4.17 4.62 -12.85
CA GLN A 56 -3.70 6.00 -12.83
C GLN A 56 -2.81 6.30 -14.04
N TRP A 57 -1.89 5.38 -14.39
CA TRP A 57 -1.05 5.54 -15.56
C TRP A 57 -1.90 5.66 -16.83
N PHE A 58 -2.86 4.75 -17.04
CA PHE A 58 -3.74 4.83 -18.21
C PHE A 58 -4.54 6.13 -18.22
N GLN A 59 -5.13 6.52 -17.09
CA GLN A 59 -5.90 7.76 -16.99
C GLN A 59 -5.09 9.01 -17.38
N ASN A 60 -3.82 9.08 -16.99
CA ASN A 60 -2.96 10.21 -17.29
C ASN A 60 -2.50 10.25 -18.76
N HIS A 61 -2.43 9.09 -19.42
CA HIS A 61 -1.98 8.97 -20.82
C HIS A 61 -3.14 8.87 -21.83
N LEU A 62 -4.39 8.90 -21.35
CA LEU A 62 -5.57 9.01 -22.19
C LEU A 62 -5.82 10.46 -22.61
N ASP A 63 -6.15 10.66 -23.89
CA ASP A 63 -6.48 11.96 -24.44
C ASP A 63 -7.92 12.32 -24.06
N PRO A 64 -8.13 13.39 -23.26
CA PRO A 64 -9.46 13.80 -22.84
C PRO A 64 -10.35 14.28 -24.00
N LYS A 65 -9.78 14.61 -25.17
CA LYS A 65 -10.53 15.11 -26.32
C LYS A 65 -10.99 14.00 -27.27
N LYS A 66 -10.46 12.78 -27.10
CA LYS A 66 -10.73 11.67 -28.00
C LYS A 66 -11.99 10.93 -27.55
N VAL A 67 -12.96 10.79 -28.47
CA VAL A 67 -14.29 10.22 -28.19
C VAL A 67 -14.26 8.67 -28.12
N GLY A 68 -13.27 8.04 -28.74
CA GLY A 68 -13.08 6.59 -28.66
C GLY A 68 -11.72 6.17 -29.20
N TYR A 69 -11.18 5.08 -28.66
CA TYR A 69 -9.93 4.49 -29.13
C TYR A 69 -10.21 3.39 -30.16
N SER A 70 -9.43 3.37 -31.24
CA SER A 70 -9.39 2.20 -32.11
C SER A 70 -8.67 1.05 -31.41
N LYS A 71 -8.87 -0.18 -31.88
CA LYS A 71 -8.11 -1.34 -31.37
C LYS A 71 -6.59 -1.15 -31.53
N ARG A 72 -6.15 -0.51 -32.62
CA ARG A 72 -4.73 -0.21 -32.85
C ARG A 72 -4.21 0.79 -31.83
N ASP A 73 -4.97 1.85 -31.59
CA ASP A 73 -4.60 2.89 -30.62
C ASP A 73 -4.53 2.31 -29.20
N ALA A 74 -5.41 1.37 -28.88
CA ALA A 74 -5.37 0.64 -27.61
C ALA A 74 -4.10 -0.20 -27.48
N CYS A 75 -3.71 -0.94 -28.53
CA CYS A 75 -2.44 -1.68 -28.55
C CYS A 75 -1.24 -0.74 -28.40
N GLU A 76 -1.20 0.38 -29.12
CA GLU A 76 -0.13 1.38 -29.00
C GLU A 76 -0.03 1.94 -27.57
N LEU A 77 -1.18 2.22 -26.93
CA LEU A 77 -1.21 2.70 -25.55
C LEU A 77 -0.70 1.64 -24.57
N ILE A 78 -1.05 0.36 -24.79
CA ILE A 78 -0.53 -0.76 -24.01
C ILE A 78 0.98 -0.89 -24.19
N GLU A 79 1.50 -0.77 -25.41
CA GLU A 79 2.94 -0.84 -25.68
C GLU A 79 3.70 0.30 -25.00
N ARG A 80 3.13 1.50 -24.96
CA ARG A 80 3.68 2.61 -24.17
C ARG A 80 3.70 2.28 -22.67
N TYR A 81 2.65 1.65 -22.14
CA TYR A 81 2.60 1.20 -20.74
C TYR A 81 3.69 0.16 -20.43
N LEU A 82 3.86 -0.82 -21.31
CA LEU A 82 4.87 -1.87 -21.17
C LEU A 82 6.30 -1.31 -21.23
N ASN A 83 6.50 -0.22 -21.97
CA ASN A 83 7.78 0.47 -22.11
C ASN A 83 7.96 1.63 -21.11
N ARG A 84 7.10 1.79 -20.11
CA ARG A 84 7.16 2.93 -19.16
C ARG A 84 8.47 3.08 -18.39
N PHE A 85 9.26 2.02 -18.27
CA PHE A 85 10.54 2.01 -17.55
C PHE A 85 11.76 2.01 -18.48
N SER A 86 11.60 2.18 -19.80
CA SER A 86 12.71 2.13 -20.75
C SER A 86 13.79 3.18 -20.43
N SER A 87 13.37 4.42 -20.12
CA SER A 87 14.28 5.50 -19.75
C SER A 87 15.02 5.26 -18.43
N GLU A 88 14.34 4.69 -17.42
CA GLU A 88 14.97 4.31 -16.14
C GLU A 88 16.04 3.23 -16.36
N LEU A 89 15.73 2.21 -17.17
CA LEU A 89 16.69 1.15 -17.51
C LEU A 89 17.90 1.68 -18.29
N GLU A 90 17.66 2.55 -19.27
CA GLU A 90 18.73 3.20 -20.04
C GLU A 90 19.63 4.06 -19.14
N GLN A 91 19.05 4.81 -18.20
CA GLN A 91 19.83 5.58 -17.23
C GLN A 91 20.68 4.70 -16.32
N ILE A 92 20.14 3.57 -15.84
CA ILE A 92 20.88 2.59 -15.04
C ILE A 92 22.03 2.00 -15.86
N GLU A 93 21.77 1.64 -17.12
CA GLU A 93 22.77 1.11 -18.03
C GLU A 93 23.89 2.11 -18.29
N LEU A 94 23.55 3.37 -18.60
CA LEU A 94 24.52 4.44 -18.80
C LEU A 94 25.36 4.69 -17.55
N HIS A 95 24.75 4.75 -16.38
CA HIS A 95 25.48 4.92 -15.13
C HIS A 95 26.47 3.76 -14.89
N ASN A 96 26.07 2.53 -15.23
CA ASN A 96 26.91 1.35 -15.05
C ASN A 96 27.95 1.17 -16.17
N SER A 97 27.75 1.75 -17.35
CA SER A 97 28.70 1.69 -18.48
C SER A 97 29.88 2.65 -18.30
N ILE A 98 29.75 3.66 -17.44
CA ILE A 98 30.86 4.54 -17.04
C ILE A 98 31.94 3.70 -16.34
N LYS A 99 33.02 3.44 -17.08
CA LYS A 99 34.15 2.60 -16.66
C LYS A 99 34.91 3.25 -15.50
N ALA A 100 34.48 2.99 -14.28
CA ALA A 100 35.16 3.35 -13.04
C ALA A 100 35.47 2.08 -12.23
N ARG A 101 36.40 2.17 -11.26
CA ARG A 101 36.64 1.11 -10.26
C ARG A 101 35.49 0.98 -9.25
N ARG A 102 34.25 1.17 -9.68
CA ARG A 102 33.04 1.14 -8.84
C ARG A 102 32.21 -0.09 -9.22
N GLY A 103 31.66 -0.76 -8.22
CA GLY A 103 30.76 -1.90 -8.42
C GLY A 103 29.44 -1.49 -9.10
N ARG A 104 28.76 -2.47 -9.69
CA ARG A 104 27.46 -2.30 -10.36
C ARG A 104 26.43 -1.71 -9.39
N ARG A 105 25.83 -0.59 -9.77
CA ARG A 105 24.80 0.08 -8.97
C ARG A 105 23.40 -0.32 -9.44
N HIS A 106 22.41 -0.12 -8.57
CA HIS A 106 20.98 -0.32 -8.86
C HIS A 106 20.57 -1.72 -9.32
N CYS A 107 21.37 -2.76 -9.05
CA CYS A 107 21.10 -4.13 -9.50
C CYS A 107 19.73 -4.67 -9.03
N ALA A 108 19.34 -4.40 -7.78
CA ALA A 108 18.07 -4.85 -7.22
C ALA A 108 16.87 -4.20 -7.93
N ARG A 109 16.96 -2.88 -8.21
CA ARG A 109 15.90 -2.13 -8.90
C ARG A 109 15.79 -2.56 -10.36
N GLU A 110 16.92 -2.68 -11.05
CA GLU A 110 16.98 -3.14 -12.44
C GLU A 110 16.36 -4.55 -12.59
N ALA A 111 16.69 -5.47 -11.69
CA ALA A 111 16.13 -6.82 -11.67
C ALA A 111 14.61 -6.82 -11.41
N ALA A 112 14.14 -6.02 -10.45
CA ALA A 112 12.72 -5.90 -10.14
C ALA A 112 11.91 -5.34 -11.33
N ILE A 113 12.43 -4.31 -12.02
CA ILE A 113 11.81 -3.76 -13.22
C ILE A 113 11.76 -4.81 -14.32
N LYS A 114 12.91 -5.43 -14.65
CA LYS A 114 12.99 -6.44 -15.72
C LYS A 114 12.02 -7.59 -15.48
N GLN A 115 11.96 -8.10 -14.24
CA GLN A 115 11.03 -9.17 -13.87
C GLN A 115 9.56 -8.74 -14.01
N THR A 116 9.23 -7.52 -13.61
CA THR A 116 7.86 -6.98 -13.69
C THR A 116 7.44 -6.78 -15.14
N THR A 117 8.28 -6.13 -15.93
CA THR A 117 8.05 -5.86 -17.36
C THR A 117 7.92 -7.17 -18.13
N GLU A 118 8.80 -8.14 -17.91
CA GLU A 118 8.73 -9.45 -18.56
C GLU A 118 7.40 -10.18 -18.27
N ARG A 119 6.94 -10.13 -17.00
CA ARG A 119 5.65 -10.71 -16.62
C ARG A 119 4.48 -10.06 -17.36
N GLU A 120 4.47 -8.73 -17.45
CA GLU A 120 3.43 -7.99 -18.16
C GLU A 120 3.46 -8.28 -19.67
N TRP A 121 4.65 -8.36 -20.29
CA TRP A 121 4.80 -8.75 -21.70
C TRP A 121 4.30 -10.17 -21.97
N ARG A 122 4.59 -11.10 -21.05
CA ARG A 122 4.11 -12.48 -21.16
C ARG A 122 2.59 -12.54 -21.09
N GLN A 123 1.97 -11.75 -20.22
CA GLN A 123 0.52 -11.64 -20.14
C GLN A 123 -0.07 -11.04 -21.43
N TYR A 124 0.49 -9.93 -21.90
CA TYR A 124 0.03 -9.25 -23.11
C TYR A 124 0.05 -10.17 -24.35
N ARG A 125 1.14 -10.93 -24.54
CA ARG A 125 1.28 -11.84 -25.68
C ARG A 125 0.49 -13.14 -25.55
N GLY A 126 0.26 -13.60 -24.32
CA GLY A 126 -0.32 -14.92 -24.04
C GLY A 126 -1.81 -14.88 -23.71
N CYS A 127 -2.15 -14.40 -22.52
CA CYS A 127 -3.50 -14.47 -21.94
C CYS A 127 -4.31 -13.17 -22.03
N GLY A 128 -3.71 -12.08 -22.52
CA GLY A 128 -4.30 -10.74 -22.53
C GLY A 128 -3.97 -9.95 -21.27
N LEU A 129 -3.79 -8.64 -21.44
CA LEU A 129 -3.50 -7.71 -20.35
C LEU A 129 -4.79 -6.98 -19.93
N GLU A 130 -5.16 -7.06 -18.65
CA GLU A 130 -6.31 -6.33 -18.12
C GLU A 130 -6.09 -4.82 -18.18
N ILE A 131 -6.91 -4.11 -18.94
CA ILE A 131 -6.88 -2.65 -19.07
C ILE A 131 -8.29 -2.06 -18.93
N PRO A 132 -8.42 -0.76 -18.62
CA PRO A 132 -9.69 -0.07 -18.72
C PRO A 132 -10.31 -0.26 -20.10
N ASP A 133 -11.64 -0.38 -20.15
CA ASP A 133 -12.36 -0.41 -21.41
C ASP A 133 -12.34 1.00 -22.05
N ILE A 134 -11.41 1.17 -22.98
CA ILE A 134 -11.19 2.41 -23.74
C ILE A 134 -11.81 2.37 -25.14
N LEU A 135 -12.33 1.21 -25.55
CA LEU A 135 -12.90 0.99 -26.89
C LEU A 135 -14.36 1.41 -26.95
N ASN A 136 -15.09 1.26 -25.85
CA ASN A 136 -16.48 1.68 -25.79
C ASN A 136 -16.58 3.20 -25.59
N ALA A 137 -17.22 3.86 -26.56
CA ALA A 137 -17.46 5.31 -26.59
C ALA A 137 -18.52 5.78 -25.57
N VAL A 138 -19.00 4.91 -24.68
CA VAL A 138 -19.75 5.38 -23.51
C VAL A 138 -18.81 6.33 -22.80
N PRO A 139 -19.20 7.62 -22.60
CA PRO A 139 -18.28 8.58 -22.02
C PRO A 139 -17.83 8.02 -20.69
N MET A 140 -16.58 7.56 -20.65
CA MET A 140 -15.85 7.44 -19.42
C MET A 140 -15.96 8.84 -18.86
N LYS A 141 -16.87 9.03 -17.91
CA LYS A 141 -16.85 10.17 -17.01
C LYS A 141 -15.57 9.98 -16.21
N CYS A 142 -14.43 10.16 -16.87
CA CYS A 142 -13.16 10.56 -16.32
C CYS A 142 -13.47 11.91 -15.70
N LYS A 143 -14.17 11.89 -14.56
CA LYS A 143 -14.13 12.97 -13.63
C LYS A 143 -12.65 13.01 -13.27
N LYS A 144 -11.87 13.78 -14.02
CA LYS A 144 -10.67 14.44 -13.54
C LYS A 144 -11.14 15.34 -12.41
N LYS A 145 -11.65 14.74 -11.32
CA LYS A 145 -11.61 15.41 -10.04
C LYS A 145 -10.11 15.61 -9.84
N PRO A 146 -9.64 16.84 -9.62
CA PRO A 146 -8.28 17.01 -9.16
C PRO A 146 -8.17 16.07 -7.95
N VAL A 147 -7.27 15.08 -8.03
CA VAL A 147 -6.82 14.40 -6.84
C VAL A 147 -6.00 15.46 -6.12
N ALA A 148 -6.70 16.35 -5.41
CA ALA A 148 -6.09 17.08 -4.32
C ALA A 148 -5.39 16.00 -3.50
N ALA A 149 -4.09 16.18 -3.25
CA ALA A 149 -3.24 15.25 -2.53
C ALA A 149 -4.05 14.56 -1.43
N VAL A 150 -4.45 13.31 -1.68
CA VAL A 150 -5.05 12.48 -0.65
C VAL A 150 -3.86 11.83 0.04
N ASP A 151 -3.14 12.64 0.81
CA ASP A 151 -2.62 12.21 2.10
C ASP A 151 -3.84 11.97 3.00
N GLY A 152 -4.68 11.02 2.59
CA GLY A 152 -5.85 10.59 3.32
C GLY A 152 -5.36 9.59 4.34
N ASP A 153 -4.86 10.15 5.43
CA ASP A 153 -4.60 9.44 6.67
C ASP A 153 -5.77 8.47 6.94
N LEU A 154 -5.46 7.18 6.93
CA LEU A 154 -6.43 6.14 7.20
C LEU A 154 -6.62 6.07 8.72
N GLY A 155 -7.44 7.00 9.21
CA GLY A 155 -8.13 6.90 10.48
C GLY A 155 -7.22 6.76 11.70
N GLU A 156 -6.71 7.88 12.18
CA GLU A 156 -6.49 8.07 13.60
C GLU A 156 -7.83 7.82 14.33
N LEU A 157 -7.94 6.65 14.96
CA LEU A 157 -9.03 6.34 15.87
C LEU A 157 -8.76 7.11 17.15
N ASP A 158 -9.50 8.21 17.35
CA ASP A 158 -9.58 8.96 18.60
C ASP A 158 -9.67 8.00 19.80
N LEU A 159 -8.57 7.89 20.52
CA LEU A 159 -8.58 7.46 21.91
C LEU A 159 -9.22 8.61 22.69
N LYS A 160 -10.50 8.45 23.02
CA LYS A 160 -11.13 9.27 24.07
C LYS A 160 -10.44 8.95 25.39
N ASP A 161 -9.37 9.67 25.69
CA ASP A 161 -8.86 9.85 27.02
C ASP A 161 -9.87 10.71 27.79
N GLY A 162 -10.69 10.05 28.61
CA GLY A 162 -11.55 10.72 29.56
C GLY A 162 -10.72 11.26 30.72
N SER A 163 -10.07 12.41 30.53
CA SER A 163 -9.58 13.25 31.63
C SER A 163 -10.75 14.06 32.17
N GLY A 164 -11.46 13.51 33.15
CA GLY A 164 -12.36 14.27 34.01
C GLY A 164 -11.55 14.83 35.17
N ASP A 165 -11.02 16.03 34.95
CA ASP A 165 -10.45 16.90 35.97
C ASP A 165 -11.59 17.40 36.86
N THR A 166 -11.49 17.16 38.17
CA THR A 166 -12.23 17.92 39.19
C THR A 166 -11.28 18.13 40.36
N ASP A 167 -10.70 19.34 40.39
CA ASP A 167 -10.22 20.03 41.59
C ASP A 167 -11.20 19.82 42.75
N GLU A 168 -10.72 19.42 43.94
CA GLU A 168 -11.16 20.01 45.21
C GLU A 168 -10.09 19.85 46.31
N GLU A 169 -9.62 21.02 46.76
CA GLU A 169 -9.32 21.41 48.13
C GLU A 169 -8.06 20.86 48.85
N LEU A 170 -7.24 21.86 49.22
CA LEU A 170 -6.09 21.83 50.09
C LEU A 170 -6.47 21.37 51.51
N THR A 171 -5.67 20.51 52.13
CA THR A 171 -5.43 20.64 53.58
C THR A 171 -4.09 20.06 53.98
N ALA A 172 -3.20 20.96 54.39
CA ALA A 172 -1.98 20.64 55.13
C ALA A 172 -2.33 20.58 56.62
N VAL A 173 -1.88 19.55 57.33
CA VAL A 173 -1.66 19.60 58.78
C VAL A 173 -0.42 18.76 59.12
N ALA A 174 0.35 19.33 60.05
CA ALA A 174 1.69 18.99 60.52
C ALA A 174 1.85 17.62 61.19
#